data_AF-A0A9Q1BBF1-F1
#
_entry.id   AF-A0A9Q1BBF1-F1
#
_cell.length_a   1.000
_cell.length_b   1.000
_cell.length_c   1.000
_cell.angle_alpha   90.00
_cell.angle_beta   90.00
_cell.angle_gamma   90.00
#
_symmetry.space_group_name_H-M   'P 1'
#
loop_
_entity.id
_entity.type
_entity.pdbx_description
1 polymer ?
#
loop_
_entity_poly.entity_id
_entity_poly.type
_entity_poly.pdbx_seq_one_letter_code
_entity_poly.pdbx_strand_id
1 'polypeptide(L)'
;MNLQQVTILTYFAFLFNCVFHVESVKVYFSSHTYYTQEGYGRVVIGVTAERPTSRYPGEISVVISLIPESAEEGRDYFPLLEESIELVQWPNITYFTVGIIDDMEMEGQESFSVHLRDVISPNAVIGQPNLAEIIIEDNDEVCPNGWYFYKNSCYLFMNQSISYLEAVAACKEEEACLATSTSEGENEFIANTVTKGQKSWIGGSRLCHGNEWQWTNGETWEYTNWRKGEPNNEMKQEHCLELNYVRPGLWNDMFCHRRNSAVCECYL
;
A
#
# COMPACT_ATOMS: atom_id res chain seq x y z
N MET A 1 3.61 29.75 86.97
CA MET A 1 3.71 28.99 85.72
C MET A 1 2.46 29.27 84.91
N ASN A 2 2.58 30.10 83.87
CA ASN A 2 1.43 30.65 83.18
C ASN A 2 1.26 29.94 81.83
N LEU A 3 0.07 29.36 81.61
CA LEU A 3 -0.31 28.48 80.50
C LEU A 3 -0.37 29.15 79.11
N GLN A 4 0.19 30.36 78.96
CA GLN A 4 0.17 31.12 77.70
C GLN A 4 1.48 31.09 76.90
N GLN A 5 2.57 30.50 77.42
CA GLN A 5 3.84 30.38 76.68
C GLN A 5 4.10 28.99 76.07
N VAL A 6 3.29 27.97 76.38
CA VAL A 6 3.47 26.61 75.83
C VAL A 6 2.70 26.40 74.51
N THR A 7 1.77 27.29 74.17
CA THR A 7 0.89 27.11 72.99
C THR A 7 1.43 27.73 71.69
N ILE A 8 2.51 28.52 71.73
CA ILE A 8 3.02 29.23 70.54
C ILE A 8 4.10 28.42 69.80
N LEU A 9 4.77 27.46 70.45
CA LEU A 9 5.80 26.64 69.80
C LEU A 9 5.28 25.35 69.15
N THR A 10 4.02 24.98 69.34
CA THR A 10 3.40 23.82 68.66
C THR A 10 2.57 24.18 67.44
N TYR A 11 2.22 25.46 67.24
CA TYR A 11 1.50 25.91 66.04
C TYR A 11 2.42 26.28 64.86
N PHE A 12 3.70 26.57 65.10
CA PHE A 12 4.66 26.89 64.03
C PHE A 12 5.27 25.63 63.36
N ALA A 13 5.11 24.44 63.96
CA ALA A 13 5.65 23.20 63.41
C ALA A 13 4.68 22.44 62.49
N PHE A 14 3.42 22.90 62.34
CA PHE A 14 2.42 22.25 61.49
C PHE A 14 2.15 22.95 60.14
N LEU A 15 2.78 24.09 59.87
CA LEU A 15 2.58 24.84 58.62
C LEU A 15 3.69 24.67 57.57
N PHE A 16 4.72 23.88 57.84
CA PHE A 16 5.77 23.55 56.88
C PHE A 16 5.94 22.04 56.77
N ASN A 17 4.97 21.36 56.13
CA ASN A 17 5.20 20.07 55.44
C ASN A 17 3.99 19.58 54.64
N CYS A 18 3.14 20.48 54.13
CA CYS A 18 2.32 20.14 52.98
C CYS A 18 3.17 20.34 51.72
N VAL A 19 4.11 19.42 51.48
CA VAL A 19 4.63 19.24 50.13
C VAL A 19 3.45 18.70 49.34
N PHE A 20 2.70 19.58 48.68
CA PHE A 20 1.80 19.16 47.62
C PHE A 20 2.68 18.46 46.59
N HIS A 21 2.62 17.13 46.57
CA HIS A 21 3.15 16.37 45.45
C HIS A 21 2.19 16.64 44.29
N VAL A 22 2.48 17.69 43.55
CA VAL A 22 1.77 18.04 42.33
C VAL A 22 2.17 16.96 41.33
N GLU A 23 1.33 15.92 41.18
CA GLU A 23 1.58 14.85 40.21
C GLU A 23 1.72 15.47 38.82
N SER A 24 2.83 15.17 38.15
CA SER A 24 3.12 15.67 36.81
C SER A 24 2.16 15.07 35.78
N VAL A 25 1.86 15.81 34.71
CA VAL A 25 1.13 15.29 33.55
C VAL A 25 2.01 14.25 32.85
N LYS A 26 1.47 13.07 32.53
CA LYS A 26 2.20 12.04 31.79
C LYS A 26 1.82 12.06 30.33
N VAL A 27 2.81 12.12 29.44
CA VAL A 27 2.61 12.09 27.98
C VAL A 27 3.13 10.77 27.42
N TYR A 28 2.28 10.00 26.74
CA TYR A 28 2.62 8.66 26.22
C TYR A 28 1.82 8.34 24.95
N PHE A 29 2.27 7.38 24.16
CA PHE A 29 1.49 6.90 23.01
C PHE A 29 0.26 6.13 23.48
N SER A 30 -0.85 6.29 22.75
CA SER A 30 -2.10 5.61 23.09
C SER A 30 -2.04 4.08 22.91
N SER A 31 -1.03 3.57 22.17
CA SER A 31 -0.74 2.15 21.97
C SER A 31 0.78 1.91 21.91
N HIS A 32 1.21 0.68 22.15
CA HIS A 32 2.60 0.25 21.91
C HIS A 32 2.85 -0.07 20.42
N THR A 33 1.79 -0.42 19.69
CA THR A 33 1.88 -0.83 18.28
C THR A 33 0.73 -0.19 17.50
N TYR A 34 1.05 0.26 16.29
CA TYR A 34 0.11 0.76 15.29
C TYR A 34 0.30 -0.05 14.01
N TYR A 35 -0.79 -0.28 13.29
CA TYR A 35 -0.79 -1.04 12.05
C TYR A 35 -1.29 -0.13 10.94
N THR A 36 -0.69 -0.27 9.76
CA THR A 36 -1.18 0.35 8.54
C THR A 36 -0.94 -0.58 7.37
N GLN A 37 -1.76 -0.41 6.34
CA GLN A 37 -1.48 -0.94 5.03
C GLN A 37 -0.72 0.11 4.25
N GLU A 38 0.23 -0.31 3.45
CA GLU A 38 1.03 0.56 2.58
C GLU A 38 0.13 1.44 1.69
N GLY A 39 -0.82 0.81 0.99
CA GLY A 39 -1.82 1.45 0.12
C GLY A 39 -2.83 2.36 0.82
N TYR A 40 -2.82 2.43 2.15
CA TYR A 40 -3.57 3.46 2.88
C TYR A 40 -2.86 4.82 2.87
N GLY A 41 -1.56 4.85 2.54
CA GLY A 41 -0.72 6.04 2.34
C GLY A 41 -0.42 6.85 3.60
N ARG A 42 -0.87 6.40 4.78
CA ARG A 42 -0.62 7.06 6.07
C ARG A 42 -0.98 6.18 7.26
N VAL A 43 -0.29 6.37 8.38
CA VAL A 43 -0.69 5.85 9.69
C VAL A 43 -1.11 7.00 10.61
N VAL A 44 -2.15 6.78 11.43
CA VAL A 44 -2.65 7.77 12.41
C VAL A 44 -2.24 7.33 13.82
N ILE A 45 -1.41 8.14 14.48
CA ILE A 45 -0.80 7.80 15.77
C ILE A 45 -1.36 8.73 16.84
N GLY A 46 -1.83 8.14 17.94
CA GLY A 46 -2.40 8.86 19.08
C GLY A 46 -1.36 9.11 20.18
N VAL A 47 -1.33 10.34 20.70
CA VAL A 47 -0.52 10.73 21.86
C VAL A 47 -1.46 11.24 22.94
N THR A 48 -1.38 10.63 24.12
CA THR A 48 -2.24 10.91 25.27
C THR A 48 -1.49 11.74 26.32
N ALA A 49 -2.11 12.80 26.81
CA ALA A 49 -1.72 13.54 28.02
C ALA A 49 -2.64 13.16 29.19
N GLU A 50 -2.14 12.33 30.11
CA GLU A 50 -2.84 12.00 31.35
C GLU A 50 -2.64 13.12 32.38
N ARG A 51 -3.67 13.93 32.59
CA ARG A 51 -3.69 15.05 33.53
C ARG A 51 -4.31 14.60 34.87
N PRO A 52 -3.55 14.58 35.98
CA PRO A 52 -4.07 14.13 37.28
C PRO A 52 -5.25 14.96 37.81
N THR A 53 -5.33 16.23 37.40
CA THR A 53 -6.47 17.11 37.72
C THR A 53 -6.81 17.99 36.51
N SER A 54 -8.06 18.45 36.42
CA SER A 54 -8.50 19.42 35.41
C SER A 54 -7.84 20.81 35.55
N ARG A 55 -7.05 21.01 36.61
CA ARG A 55 -6.37 22.27 36.97
C ARG A 55 -5.01 22.48 36.31
N TYR A 56 -4.61 21.65 35.36
CA TYR A 56 -3.42 21.90 34.53
C TYR A 56 -3.83 22.55 33.19
N PRO A 57 -4.08 23.87 33.14
CA PRO A 57 -4.25 24.59 31.89
C PRO A 57 -2.89 24.71 31.20
N GLY A 58 -2.86 24.46 29.90
CA GLY A 58 -1.65 24.62 29.11
C GLY A 58 -1.59 23.63 27.96
N GLU A 59 -1.21 24.16 26.81
CA GLU A 59 -0.68 23.39 25.69
C GLU A 59 0.61 22.70 26.16
N ILE A 60 0.74 21.42 25.81
CA ILE A 60 1.95 20.64 26.08
C ILE A 60 2.57 20.33 24.74
N SER A 61 3.79 20.80 24.53
CA SER A 61 4.56 20.45 23.34
C SER A 61 5.43 19.24 23.63
N VAL A 62 5.35 18.22 22.79
CA VAL A 62 6.18 17.00 22.87
C VAL A 62 7.00 16.85 21.60
N VAL A 63 8.29 16.57 21.75
CA VAL A 63 9.22 16.31 20.65
C VAL A 63 9.17 14.84 20.28
N ILE A 64 9.07 14.54 18.99
CA ILE A 64 9.04 13.20 18.45
C ILE A 64 10.21 12.94 17.49
N SER A 65 10.52 11.68 17.24
CA SER A 65 11.41 11.25 16.17
C SER A 65 10.97 9.90 15.62
N LEU A 66 11.21 9.70 14.33
CA LEU A 66 11.14 8.39 13.68
C LEU A 66 12.48 7.67 13.86
N ILE A 67 12.43 6.35 14.04
CA ILE A 67 13.57 5.47 14.17
C ILE A 67 13.39 4.38 13.11
N PRO A 68 14.18 4.39 12.03
CA PRO A 68 14.15 3.32 11.03
C PRO A 68 14.44 1.97 11.67
N GLU A 69 13.78 0.91 11.21
CA GLU A 69 14.07 -0.47 11.60
C GLU A 69 14.28 -1.33 10.36
N SER A 70 13.27 -2.09 9.91
CA SER A 70 13.32 -2.73 8.60
C SER A 70 12.89 -1.76 7.50
N ALA A 71 11.93 -0.88 7.78
CA ALA A 71 11.52 0.20 6.88
C ALA A 71 12.53 1.37 6.93
N GLU A 72 12.86 1.89 5.76
CA GLU A 72 13.75 3.00 5.43
C GLU A 72 13.00 4.33 5.19
N GLU A 73 13.43 5.40 5.86
CA GLU A 73 12.90 6.75 5.64
C GLU A 73 13.15 7.23 4.20
N GLY A 74 12.10 7.73 3.55
CA GLY A 74 12.12 8.23 2.18
C GLY A 74 11.97 7.14 1.12
N ARG A 75 11.93 5.86 1.52
CA ARG A 75 11.51 4.74 0.67
C ARG A 75 10.12 4.27 1.05
N ASP A 76 9.89 3.97 2.34
CA ASP A 76 8.65 3.29 2.76
C ASP A 76 7.77 4.23 3.59
N TYR A 77 8.35 5.29 4.17
CA TYR A 77 7.61 6.34 4.83
C TYR A 77 8.25 7.72 4.64
N PHE A 78 7.42 8.76 4.69
CA PHE A 78 7.89 10.14 4.57
C PHE A 78 8.51 10.64 5.89
N PRO A 79 9.54 11.49 5.82
CA PRO A 79 10.05 12.18 7.01
C PRO A 79 8.97 13.07 7.64
N LEU A 80 9.08 13.30 8.95
CA LEU A 80 8.18 14.20 9.67
C LEU A 80 8.31 15.64 9.14
N LEU A 81 7.18 16.28 8.85
CA LEU A 81 7.14 17.70 8.51
C LEU A 81 7.37 18.59 9.74
N GLU A 82 6.94 18.12 10.91
CA GLU A 82 7.11 18.78 12.21
C GLU A 82 7.60 17.76 13.25
N GLU A 83 8.68 18.08 13.96
CA GLU A 83 9.25 17.22 15.01
C GLU A 83 8.62 17.44 16.39
N SER A 84 7.57 18.26 16.48
CA SER A 84 6.87 18.56 17.73
C SER A 84 5.37 18.54 17.55
N ILE A 85 4.64 18.03 18.54
CA ILE A 85 3.18 17.98 18.56
C ILE A 85 2.67 18.76 19.75
N GLU A 86 1.64 19.57 19.54
CA GLU A 86 0.94 20.30 20.60
C GLU A 86 -0.28 19.51 21.11
N LEU A 87 -0.31 19.27 22.41
CA LEU A 87 -1.43 18.65 23.11
C LEU A 87 -2.27 19.70 23.81
N VAL A 88 -3.54 19.80 23.40
CA VAL A 88 -4.51 20.72 23.99
C VAL A 88 -5.05 20.19 25.32
N GLN A 89 -5.81 21.03 26.04
CA GLN A 89 -6.40 20.64 27.33
C GLN A 89 -7.56 19.65 27.17
N TRP A 90 -8.31 19.75 26.07
CA TRP A 90 -9.40 18.84 25.70
C TRP A 90 -9.51 18.82 24.17
N PRO A 91 -9.50 17.64 23.52
CA PRO A 91 -9.30 16.30 24.08
C PRO A 91 -7.90 16.09 24.69
N ASN A 92 -7.78 15.18 25.68
CA ASN A 92 -6.48 14.76 26.25
C ASN A 92 -5.65 13.90 25.28
N ILE A 93 -6.13 13.69 24.07
CA ILE A 93 -5.48 12.91 23.02
C ILE A 93 -5.36 13.79 21.78
N THR A 94 -4.14 13.88 21.26
CA THR A 94 -3.86 14.47 19.95
C THR A 94 -3.42 13.36 19.01
N TYR A 95 -3.69 13.54 17.72
CA TYR A 95 -3.23 12.62 16.68
C TYR A 95 -2.28 13.34 15.75
N PHE A 96 -1.28 12.62 15.27
CA PHE A 96 -0.46 13.02 14.13
C PHE A 96 -0.44 11.88 13.12
N THR A 97 -0.03 12.19 11.90
CA THR A 97 0.08 11.22 10.83
C THR A 97 1.49 11.15 10.30
N VAL A 98 1.97 9.93 10.08
CA VAL A 98 3.15 9.68 9.25
C VAL A 98 2.62 9.20 7.91
N GLY A 99 3.09 9.82 6.82
CA GLY A 99 2.75 9.36 5.47
C GLY A 99 3.51 8.07 5.17
N ILE A 100 2.82 7.09 4.62
CA ILE A 100 3.41 5.85 4.11
C ILE A 100 3.56 6.03 2.61
N ILE A 101 4.71 5.64 2.08
CA ILE A 101 4.95 5.66 0.64
C ILE A 101 4.35 4.36 0.12
N ASP A 102 3.44 4.48 -0.83
CA ASP A 102 2.79 3.36 -1.52
C ASP A 102 3.58 3.12 -2.80
N ASP A 103 4.36 2.05 -2.84
CA ASP A 103 5.11 1.67 -4.02
C ASP A 103 4.56 0.40 -4.71
N MET A 104 5.42 -0.39 -5.34
CA MET A 104 5.04 -1.64 -6.04
C MET A 104 6.07 -2.75 -5.78
N GLU A 105 6.98 -2.55 -4.82
CA GLU A 105 8.08 -3.44 -4.48
C GLU A 105 7.65 -4.34 -3.32
N MET A 106 7.66 -5.66 -3.54
CA MET A 106 7.35 -6.61 -2.47
C MET A 106 8.51 -6.71 -1.47
N GLU A 107 8.44 -5.94 -0.41
CA GLU A 107 9.41 -5.93 0.69
C GLU A 107 8.94 -6.77 1.89
N GLY A 108 7.64 -7.12 1.89
CA GLY A 108 7.00 -7.89 2.95
C GLY A 108 6.59 -7.02 4.14
N GLN A 109 6.31 -7.62 5.29
CA GLN A 109 5.95 -6.83 6.47
C GLN A 109 7.17 -6.12 7.04
N GLU A 110 7.06 -4.80 7.18
CA GLU A 110 8.14 -3.96 7.68
C GLU A 110 7.72 -3.13 8.90
N SER A 111 8.71 -2.59 9.60
CA SER A 111 8.48 -1.74 10.77
C SER A 111 9.41 -0.54 10.82
N PHE A 112 8.92 0.52 11.47
CA PHE A 112 9.71 1.59 12.03
C PHE A 112 9.11 2.01 13.38
N SER A 113 9.89 2.66 14.22
CA SER A 113 9.43 3.10 15.54
C SER A 113 9.27 4.61 15.62
N VAL A 114 8.32 5.09 16.44
CA VAL A 114 8.20 6.50 16.81
C VAL A 114 8.48 6.67 18.30
N HIS A 115 9.31 7.65 18.64
CA HIS A 115 9.81 7.88 19.98
C HIS A 115 9.45 9.28 20.47
N LEU A 116 8.83 9.37 21.66
CA LEU A 116 8.68 10.62 22.40
C LEU A 116 10.04 10.94 23.05
N ARG A 117 10.75 11.95 22.51
CA ARG A 117 12.12 12.29 22.93
C ARG A 117 12.17 13.22 24.12
N ASP A 118 11.33 14.26 24.10
CA ASP A 118 11.34 15.31 25.12
C ASP A 118 9.96 15.94 25.26
N VAL A 119 9.70 16.57 26.40
CA VAL A 119 8.49 17.34 26.66
C VAL A 119 8.88 18.76 27.05
N ILE A 120 8.46 19.73 26.23
CA ILE A 120 8.77 21.15 26.41
C ILE A 120 7.73 21.79 27.32
N SER A 121 7.51 21.21 28.50
CA SER A 121 6.52 21.70 29.47
C SER A 121 6.93 21.37 30.91
N PRO A 122 7.06 22.36 31.80
CA PRO A 122 7.70 22.18 33.11
C PRO A 122 6.96 21.26 34.08
N ASN A 123 5.67 21.00 33.85
CA ASN A 123 4.83 20.15 34.70
C ASN A 123 4.41 18.85 34.00
N ALA A 124 5.06 18.50 32.89
CA ALA A 124 4.79 17.30 32.14
C ALA A 124 6.05 16.44 32.03
N VAL A 125 5.87 15.13 32.02
CA VAL A 125 6.92 14.13 31.92
C VAL A 125 6.50 13.07 30.91
N ILE A 126 7.48 12.41 30.31
CA ILE A 126 7.23 11.28 29.41
C ILE A 126 6.79 10.07 30.24
N GLY A 127 5.64 9.51 29.88
CA GLY A 127 5.04 8.32 30.45
C GLY A 127 5.43 7.05 29.68
N GLN A 128 4.63 5.99 29.82
CA GLN A 128 4.80 4.74 29.08
C GLN A 128 3.49 4.37 28.39
N PRO A 129 3.52 3.88 27.14
CA PRO A 129 4.71 3.72 26.29
C PRO A 129 5.25 5.05 25.75
N ASN A 130 6.57 5.23 25.77
CA ASN A 130 7.25 6.36 25.11
C ASN A 130 7.86 6.01 23.75
N LEU A 131 7.79 4.73 23.38
CA LEU A 131 8.17 4.19 22.08
C LEU A 131 6.95 3.40 21.56
N ALA A 132 6.58 3.63 20.31
CA ALA A 132 5.56 2.86 19.64
C ALA A 132 6.08 2.35 18.30
N GLU A 133 5.87 1.08 18.03
CA GLU A 133 6.21 0.42 16.78
C GLU A 133 5.07 0.63 15.77
N ILE A 134 5.43 0.97 14.54
CA ILE A 134 4.50 1.04 13.41
C ILE A 134 4.85 -0.15 12.54
N ILE A 135 3.84 -0.99 12.28
CA ILE A 135 3.94 -2.12 11.38
C ILE A 135 3.24 -1.72 10.07
N ILE A 136 3.99 -1.78 8.98
CA ILE A 136 3.51 -1.61 7.62
C ILE A 136 3.25 -3.01 7.06
N GLU A 137 2.00 -3.31 6.78
CA GLU A 137 1.62 -4.48 5.99
C GLU A 137 1.66 -4.06 4.52
N ASP A 138 2.70 -4.50 3.82
CA ASP A 138 2.76 -4.53 2.36
C ASP A 138 1.50 -5.29 1.88
N ASN A 139 0.64 -4.54 1.19
CA ASN A 139 -0.66 -5.01 0.73
C ASN A 139 -0.74 -4.98 -0.80
N ASP A 140 0.40 -4.95 -1.47
CA ASP A 140 0.46 -5.09 -2.92
C ASP A 140 -0.11 -6.46 -3.30
N GLU A 141 -1.12 -6.46 -4.18
CA GLU A 141 -1.72 -7.70 -4.64
C GLU A 141 -0.70 -8.50 -5.47
N VAL A 142 -0.18 -9.57 -4.85
CA VAL A 142 0.68 -10.52 -5.53
C VAL A 142 -0.15 -11.26 -6.57
N CYS A 143 0.35 -11.29 -7.81
CA CYS A 143 -0.21 -12.16 -8.83
C CYS A 143 -0.32 -13.60 -8.29
N PRO A 144 -1.40 -14.33 -8.56
CA PRO A 144 -1.55 -15.68 -8.03
C PRO A 144 -0.37 -16.58 -8.42
N ASN A 145 -0.10 -17.62 -7.63
CA ASN A 145 1.03 -18.52 -7.90
C ASN A 145 1.00 -19.04 -9.36
N GLY A 146 2.10 -18.82 -10.10
CA GLY A 146 2.23 -19.22 -11.50
C GLY A 146 1.85 -18.13 -12.51
N TRP A 147 1.41 -16.96 -12.05
CA TRP A 147 1.19 -15.77 -12.86
C TRP A 147 2.44 -14.90 -12.89
N TYR A 148 2.59 -14.11 -13.95
CA TYR A 148 3.67 -13.15 -14.12
C TYR A 148 3.14 -11.74 -13.90
N PHE A 149 3.77 -10.97 -13.02
CA PHE A 149 3.44 -9.56 -12.81
C PHE A 149 4.09 -8.67 -13.88
N TYR A 150 3.34 -7.72 -14.40
CA TYR A 150 3.88 -6.63 -15.20
C TYR A 150 3.00 -5.39 -15.07
N LYS A 151 3.54 -4.35 -14.40
CA LYS A 151 2.77 -3.17 -13.97
C LYS A 151 1.51 -3.63 -13.22
N ASN A 152 0.36 -3.02 -13.42
CA ASN A 152 -0.85 -3.28 -12.64
C ASN A 152 -1.66 -4.50 -13.15
N SER A 153 -1.00 -5.47 -13.78
CA SER A 153 -1.64 -6.64 -14.38
C SER A 153 -0.86 -7.91 -14.09
N CYS A 154 -1.59 -9.02 -13.95
CA CYS A 154 -1.07 -10.35 -13.80
C CYS A 154 -1.39 -11.18 -15.04
N TYR A 155 -0.40 -11.94 -15.53
CA TYR A 155 -0.52 -12.72 -16.75
C TYR A 155 -0.31 -14.22 -16.53
N LEU A 156 -1.20 -15.07 -17.05
CA LEU A 156 -1.09 -16.53 -16.98
C LEU A 156 -0.84 -17.12 -18.36
N PHE A 157 0.21 -17.95 -18.48
CA PHE A 157 0.44 -18.72 -19.69
C PHE A 157 -0.29 -20.07 -19.65
N MET A 158 -1.36 -20.21 -20.42
CA MET A 158 -2.08 -21.47 -20.60
C MET A 158 -1.44 -22.28 -21.72
N ASN A 159 -0.52 -23.17 -21.35
CA ASN A 159 0.15 -24.09 -22.29
C ASN A 159 -0.73 -25.29 -22.70
N GLN A 160 -1.95 -25.01 -23.14
CA GLN A 160 -2.89 -26.00 -23.67
C GLN A 160 -3.18 -25.66 -25.13
N SER A 161 -3.23 -26.66 -26.01
CA SER A 161 -3.60 -26.44 -27.42
C SER A 161 -5.13 -26.34 -27.52
N ILE A 162 -5.67 -25.12 -27.58
CA ILE A 162 -7.11 -24.82 -27.53
C ILE A 162 -7.52 -23.79 -28.59
N SER A 163 -8.79 -23.78 -28.98
CA SER A 163 -9.39 -22.75 -29.86
C SER A 163 -9.57 -21.42 -29.14
N TYR A 164 -9.78 -20.35 -29.91
CA TYR A 164 -9.92 -19.01 -29.33
C TYR A 164 -11.08 -18.92 -28.34
N LEU A 165 -12.24 -19.49 -28.67
CA LEU A 165 -13.41 -19.45 -27.78
C LEU A 165 -13.21 -20.35 -26.54
N GLU A 166 -12.51 -21.47 -26.68
CA GLU A 166 -12.08 -22.28 -25.52
C GLU A 166 -11.12 -21.48 -24.63
N ALA A 167 -10.23 -20.69 -25.21
CA ALA A 167 -9.30 -19.83 -24.47
C ALA A 167 -10.00 -18.69 -23.71
N VAL A 168 -11.00 -18.05 -24.33
CA VAL A 168 -11.86 -17.07 -23.64
C VAL A 168 -12.55 -17.71 -22.44
N ALA A 169 -13.09 -18.92 -22.59
CA ALA A 169 -13.74 -19.63 -21.48
C ALA A 169 -12.75 -20.00 -20.38
N ALA A 170 -11.57 -20.51 -20.74
CA ALA A 170 -10.54 -20.90 -19.78
C ALA A 170 -10.00 -19.71 -18.97
N CYS A 171 -9.74 -18.55 -19.59
CA CYS A 171 -9.34 -17.36 -18.81
C CYS A 171 -10.45 -16.90 -17.87
N LYS A 172 -11.71 -17.02 -18.28
CA LYS A 172 -12.85 -16.68 -17.42
C LYS A 172 -13.00 -17.61 -16.22
N GLU A 173 -12.63 -18.89 -16.35
CA GLU A 173 -12.59 -19.83 -15.21
C GLU A 173 -11.55 -19.44 -14.15
N GLU A 174 -10.50 -18.74 -14.58
CA GLU A 174 -9.48 -18.13 -13.72
C GLU A 174 -9.83 -16.69 -13.28
N GLU A 175 -11.11 -16.28 -13.41
CA GLU A 175 -11.59 -14.92 -13.12
C GLU A 175 -10.87 -13.80 -13.90
N ALA A 176 -10.31 -14.14 -15.07
CA ALA A 176 -9.52 -13.27 -15.92
C ALA A 176 -10.10 -13.11 -17.33
N CYS A 177 -9.51 -12.22 -18.13
CA CYS A 177 -9.77 -12.09 -19.56
C CYS A 177 -8.61 -12.66 -20.38
N LEU A 178 -8.81 -12.87 -21.68
CA LEU A 178 -7.64 -13.02 -22.56
C LEU A 178 -6.82 -11.73 -22.54
N ALA A 179 -5.50 -11.87 -22.47
CA ALA A 179 -4.59 -10.75 -22.31
C ALA A 179 -4.70 -9.73 -23.43
N THR A 180 -4.55 -8.47 -23.09
CA THR A 180 -4.46 -7.39 -24.06
C THR A 180 -3.01 -7.08 -24.37
N SER A 181 -2.80 -6.19 -25.33
CA SER A 181 -1.48 -5.67 -25.62
C SER A 181 -1.63 -4.23 -26.09
N THR A 182 -1.52 -3.31 -25.15
CA THR A 182 -1.80 -1.88 -25.30
C THR A 182 -0.53 -1.04 -25.45
N SER A 183 0.65 -1.64 -25.28
CA SER A 183 1.95 -0.97 -25.45
C SER A 183 3.05 -1.90 -25.97
N GLU A 184 4.12 -1.32 -26.49
CA GLU A 184 5.30 -2.07 -26.94
C GLU A 184 5.92 -2.89 -25.81
N GLY A 185 6.14 -2.30 -24.64
CA GLY A 185 6.74 -3.00 -23.50
C GLY A 185 5.89 -4.16 -22.99
N GLU A 186 4.57 -3.99 -22.95
CA GLU A 186 3.64 -5.08 -22.59
C GLU A 186 3.69 -6.20 -23.63
N ASN A 187 3.66 -5.87 -24.92
CA ASN A 187 3.77 -6.84 -25.99
C ASN A 187 5.06 -7.67 -25.91
N GLU A 188 6.19 -7.01 -25.66
CA GLU A 188 7.48 -7.68 -25.50
C GLU A 188 7.52 -8.57 -24.26
N PHE A 189 6.95 -8.11 -23.14
CA PHE A 189 6.83 -8.88 -21.92
C PHE A 189 6.01 -10.17 -22.13
N ILE A 190 4.81 -10.07 -22.72
CA ILE A 190 3.97 -11.24 -22.99
C ILE A 190 4.67 -12.20 -23.95
N ALA A 191 5.28 -11.66 -25.01
CA ALA A 191 5.96 -12.46 -26.04
C ALA A 191 7.19 -13.20 -25.52
N ASN A 192 8.05 -12.55 -24.74
CA ASN A 192 9.36 -13.09 -24.39
C ASN A 192 9.36 -13.77 -23.03
N THR A 193 8.65 -13.21 -22.04
CA THR A 193 8.67 -13.71 -20.66
C THR A 193 7.57 -14.72 -20.42
N VAL A 194 6.32 -14.36 -20.73
CA VAL A 194 5.14 -15.19 -20.41
C VAL A 194 5.06 -16.41 -21.33
N THR A 195 5.08 -16.18 -22.65
CA THR A 195 4.88 -17.23 -23.66
C THR A 195 6.19 -17.87 -24.14
N LYS A 196 7.34 -17.22 -23.91
CA LYS A 196 8.66 -17.63 -24.39
C LYS A 196 8.69 -17.86 -25.91
N GLY A 197 8.00 -16.99 -26.65
CA GLY A 197 7.92 -17.01 -28.12
C GLY A 197 6.96 -18.05 -28.71
N GLN A 198 6.15 -18.73 -27.89
CA GLN A 198 5.16 -19.68 -28.38
C GLN A 198 3.95 -18.96 -28.97
N LYS A 199 3.36 -19.51 -30.04
CA LYS A 199 2.12 -18.99 -30.62
C LYS A 199 0.98 -19.08 -29.62
N SER A 200 0.34 -17.95 -29.34
CA SER A 200 -0.68 -17.85 -28.31
C SER A 200 -1.85 -16.97 -28.74
N TRP A 201 -3.05 -17.32 -28.28
CA TRP A 201 -4.21 -16.44 -28.30
C TRP A 201 -4.04 -15.32 -27.27
N ILE A 202 -4.32 -14.09 -27.70
CA ILE A 202 -4.53 -12.92 -26.86
C ILE A 202 -5.88 -12.28 -27.25
N GLY A 203 -6.43 -11.38 -26.45
CA GLY A 203 -7.82 -10.95 -26.46
C GLY A 203 -8.29 -10.13 -27.65
N GLY A 204 -7.47 -9.98 -28.69
CA GLY A 204 -7.86 -9.25 -29.90
C GLY A 204 -8.83 -10.08 -30.74
N SER A 205 -10.00 -9.52 -31.06
CA SER A 205 -10.93 -10.15 -32.00
C SER A 205 -11.76 -9.13 -32.79
N ARG A 206 -12.35 -9.60 -33.89
CA ARG A 206 -13.33 -8.85 -34.70
C ARG A 206 -14.64 -9.61 -34.92
N LEU A 207 -14.95 -10.55 -34.03
CA LEU A 207 -16.12 -11.44 -34.15
C LEU A 207 -17.46 -10.69 -34.06
N CYS A 208 -17.52 -9.59 -33.29
CA CYS A 208 -18.79 -8.94 -32.93
C CYS A 208 -19.07 -7.61 -33.67
N HIS A 209 -18.07 -7.01 -34.34
CA HIS A 209 -18.15 -5.61 -34.81
C HIS A 209 -17.69 -5.39 -36.25
N GLY A 210 -18.34 -6.04 -37.22
CA GLY A 210 -18.33 -5.55 -38.62
C GLY A 210 -16.95 -5.43 -39.29
N ASN A 211 -15.96 -6.21 -38.84
CA ASN A 211 -14.53 -6.23 -39.23
C ASN A 211 -13.55 -5.36 -38.42
N GLU A 212 -14.00 -4.62 -37.41
CA GLU A 212 -13.13 -3.82 -36.54
C GLU A 212 -12.52 -4.67 -35.41
N TRP A 213 -11.23 -4.46 -35.14
CA TRP A 213 -10.53 -5.12 -34.04
C TRP A 213 -10.82 -4.46 -32.71
N GLN A 214 -11.04 -5.28 -31.68
CA GLN A 214 -11.30 -4.85 -30.31
C GLN A 214 -10.66 -5.83 -29.33
N TRP A 215 -10.32 -5.32 -28.14
CA TRP A 215 -9.94 -6.15 -27.01
C TRP A 215 -11.18 -6.71 -26.31
N THR A 216 -11.13 -7.97 -25.88
CA THR A 216 -12.24 -8.64 -25.20
C THR A 216 -12.62 -8.03 -23.85
N ASN A 217 -11.70 -7.30 -23.21
CA ASN A 217 -11.93 -6.59 -21.94
C ASN A 217 -12.52 -5.17 -22.13
N GLY A 218 -12.64 -4.68 -23.37
CA GLY A 218 -13.18 -3.36 -23.68
C GLY A 218 -12.15 -2.22 -23.71
N GLU A 219 -10.86 -2.51 -23.53
CA GLU A 219 -9.81 -1.50 -23.68
C GLU A 219 -9.71 -0.94 -25.11
N THR A 220 -9.12 0.25 -25.21
CA THR A 220 -8.99 0.96 -26.47
C THR A 220 -7.97 0.28 -27.39
N TRP A 221 -8.36 0.07 -28.65
CA TRP A 221 -7.49 -0.49 -29.68
C TRP A 221 -6.56 0.58 -30.29
N GLU A 222 -5.49 0.96 -29.59
CA GLU A 222 -4.55 2.01 -30.07
C GLU A 222 -3.20 1.46 -30.53
N TYR A 223 -2.65 0.47 -29.82
CA TYR A 223 -1.38 -0.17 -30.17
C TYR A 223 -1.60 -1.36 -31.09
N THR A 224 -0.70 -1.53 -32.07
CA THR A 224 -0.67 -2.72 -32.91
C THR A 224 0.74 -3.19 -33.20
N ASN A 225 0.95 -4.51 -33.24
CA ASN A 225 2.21 -5.11 -33.66
C ASN A 225 2.04 -6.18 -34.76
N TRP A 226 1.20 -5.87 -35.75
CA TRP A 226 0.96 -6.77 -36.88
C TRP A 226 2.25 -7.10 -37.63
N ARG A 227 2.44 -8.38 -37.93
CA ARG A 227 3.45 -8.81 -38.89
C ARG A 227 3.17 -8.13 -40.23
N LYS A 228 4.22 -7.68 -40.93
CA LYS A 228 4.08 -7.05 -42.25
C LYS A 228 3.27 -7.93 -43.22
N GLY A 229 2.07 -7.47 -43.60
CA GLY A 229 1.14 -8.21 -44.45
C GLY A 229 -0.13 -8.65 -43.72
N GLU A 230 -0.14 -8.56 -42.39
CA GLU A 230 -1.30 -8.81 -41.53
C GLU A 230 -1.95 -7.48 -41.08
N PRO A 231 -3.23 -7.50 -40.67
CA PRO A 231 -4.16 -8.62 -40.81
C PRO A 231 -4.59 -8.82 -42.28
N ASN A 232 -4.54 -10.04 -42.79
CA ASN A 232 -4.84 -10.33 -44.21
C ASN A 232 -6.28 -10.81 -44.45
N ASN A 233 -6.97 -11.22 -43.38
CA ASN A 233 -8.33 -11.74 -43.38
C ASN A 233 -8.55 -12.90 -44.36
N GLU A 234 -7.75 -13.97 -44.25
CA GLU A 234 -7.78 -15.06 -45.22
C GLU A 234 -9.19 -15.64 -45.33
N MET A 235 -9.69 -15.76 -46.56
CA MET A 235 -11.05 -16.22 -46.88
C MET A 235 -12.19 -15.43 -46.18
N LYS A 236 -11.89 -14.23 -45.65
CA LYS A 236 -12.80 -13.44 -44.80
C LYS A 236 -13.23 -14.16 -43.51
N GLN A 237 -12.37 -15.00 -42.94
CA GLN A 237 -12.71 -15.87 -41.81
C GLN A 237 -11.71 -15.79 -40.63
N GLU A 238 -10.65 -15.01 -40.74
CA GLU A 238 -9.64 -14.88 -39.69
C GLU A 238 -10.01 -13.76 -38.73
N HIS A 239 -10.66 -14.07 -37.61
CA HIS A 239 -11.25 -13.06 -36.73
C HIS A 239 -10.62 -12.99 -35.33
N CYS A 240 -9.56 -13.75 -35.08
CA CYS A 240 -8.94 -13.91 -33.78
C CYS A 240 -7.43 -13.66 -33.84
N LEU A 241 -6.89 -12.95 -32.85
CA LEU A 241 -5.49 -12.52 -32.87
C LEU A 241 -4.56 -13.58 -32.30
N GLU A 242 -3.59 -14.00 -33.11
CA GLU A 242 -2.47 -14.86 -32.72
C GLU A 242 -1.20 -14.02 -32.48
N LEU A 243 -0.66 -14.08 -31.27
CA LEU A 243 0.64 -13.53 -30.90
C LEU A 243 1.77 -14.49 -31.29
N ASN A 244 2.98 -13.93 -31.48
CA ASN A 244 4.22 -14.64 -31.81
C ASN A 244 4.17 -15.34 -33.18
N TYR A 245 3.53 -14.70 -34.17
CA TYR A 245 3.54 -15.17 -35.54
C TYR A 245 4.89 -14.91 -36.21
N VAL A 246 5.58 -15.98 -36.64
CA VAL A 246 6.91 -15.97 -37.28
C VAL A 246 8.06 -15.51 -36.36
N ARG A 247 7.84 -14.53 -35.50
CA ARG A 247 8.79 -14.04 -34.49
C ARG A 247 8.05 -13.63 -33.20
N PRO A 248 8.73 -13.66 -32.05
CA PRO A 248 8.18 -13.10 -30.82
C PRO A 248 7.66 -11.68 -31.00
N GLY A 249 6.50 -11.39 -30.44
CA GLY A 249 5.86 -10.07 -30.43
C GLY A 249 5.01 -9.75 -31.65
N LEU A 250 5.19 -10.41 -32.80
CA LEU A 250 4.43 -10.09 -34.01
C LEU A 250 3.06 -10.76 -34.03
N TRP A 251 2.05 -10.04 -34.50
CA TRP A 251 0.67 -10.49 -34.53
C TRP A 251 0.25 -10.98 -35.91
N ASN A 252 -0.72 -11.89 -35.91
CA ASN A 252 -1.40 -12.39 -37.09
C ASN A 252 -2.89 -12.56 -36.80
N ASP A 253 -3.74 -12.31 -37.80
CA ASP A 253 -5.13 -12.71 -37.71
C ASP A 253 -5.28 -14.16 -38.13
N MET A 254 -6.01 -14.94 -37.36
CA MET A 254 -6.07 -16.38 -37.56
C MET A 254 -7.50 -16.89 -37.41
N PHE A 255 -7.78 -18.00 -38.09
CA PHE A 255 -9.04 -18.71 -37.96
C PHE A 255 -9.25 -19.13 -36.49
N CYS A 256 -10.32 -18.65 -35.86
CA CYS A 256 -10.58 -18.84 -34.43
C CYS A 256 -10.69 -20.30 -33.97
N HIS A 257 -10.94 -21.23 -34.90
CA HIS A 257 -11.02 -22.68 -34.64
C HIS A 257 -9.65 -23.38 -34.64
N ARG A 258 -8.58 -22.68 -35.05
CA ARG A 258 -7.21 -23.19 -34.91
C ARG A 258 -6.88 -23.37 -33.44
N ARG A 259 -5.86 -24.18 -33.15
CA ARG A 259 -5.49 -24.51 -31.78
C ARG A 259 -4.12 -23.94 -31.45
N ASN A 260 -4.06 -23.07 -30.45
CA ASN A 260 -2.85 -22.44 -29.93
C ASN A 260 -2.87 -22.49 -28.40
N SER A 261 -1.74 -22.13 -27.78
CA SER A 261 -1.72 -21.76 -26.36
C SER A 261 -2.49 -20.44 -26.14
N ALA A 262 -2.66 -19.99 -24.90
CA ALA A 262 -3.34 -18.73 -24.61
C ALA A 262 -2.66 -17.98 -23.46
N VAL A 263 -2.90 -16.67 -23.40
CA VAL A 263 -2.48 -15.82 -22.28
C VAL A 263 -3.70 -15.17 -21.66
N CYS A 264 -3.85 -15.32 -20.35
CA CYS A 264 -4.86 -14.61 -19.58
C CYS A 264 -4.24 -13.39 -18.91
N GLU A 265 -5.07 -12.39 -18.64
CA GLU A 265 -4.75 -11.18 -17.90
C GLU A 265 -5.87 -10.87 -16.91
N CYS A 266 -5.50 -10.61 -15.66
CA CYS A 266 -6.36 -9.96 -14.68
C CYS A 266 -5.66 -8.67 -14.20
N TYR A 267 -6.44 -7.60 -14.08
CA TYR A 267 -5.99 -6.32 -13.55
C TYR A 267 -6.05 -6.36 -12.03
N LEU A 268 -5.06 -5.74 -11.40
CA LEU A 268 -5.01 -5.46 -9.97
C LEU A 268 -5.72 -4.13 -9.69
#